data_AF-A0A9E5NPY7-F1
#
_entry.id   AF-A0A9E5NPY7-F1
#
_cell.length_a   1.000
_cell.length_b   1.000
_cell.length_c   1.000
_cell.angle_alpha   90.00
_cell.angle_beta   90.00
_cell.angle_gamma   90.00
#
_symmetry.space_group_name_H-M   'P 1'
#
loop_
_entity.id
_entity.type
_entity.pdbx_description
1 polymer ?
#
loop_
_entity_poly.entity_id
_entity_poly.type
_entity_poly.pdbx_seq_one_letter_code
_entity_poly.pdbx_strand_id
1 'polypeptide(L)'
;MKLLKALLVMGVVMVLVGACGPAATPEPVVVEKTVVVEKEVEVTKVVEVEKEVEVVVTATPEPAPTKVEGPKRGGTLHVSFAEWPKNLHNQIDSGTEGVYVQVNMRDALLNIDA
;
A
#
# COMPACT_ATOMS: atom_id res chain seq x y z
N MET A 1 37.67 23.55 38.26
CA MET A 1 37.28 23.17 36.88
C MET A 1 36.41 21.91 36.77
N LYS A 2 36.52 20.91 37.66
CA LYS A 2 35.70 19.68 37.58
C LYS A 2 34.21 19.91 37.89
N LEU A 3 33.88 20.74 38.90
CA LEU A 3 32.49 21.10 39.23
C LEU A 3 31.78 21.90 38.11
N LEU A 4 32.50 22.79 37.42
CA LEU A 4 31.93 23.60 36.34
C LEU A 4 31.52 22.74 35.13
N LYS A 5 32.30 21.69 34.83
CA LYS A 5 32.00 20.74 33.76
C LYS A 5 30.78 19.87 34.11
N ALA A 6 30.64 19.45 35.36
CA ALA A 6 29.49 18.66 35.81
C ALA A 6 28.17 19.44 35.71
N LEU A 7 28.20 20.72 36.06
CA LEU A 7 27.02 21.60 35.99
C LEU A 7 26.58 21.87 34.54
N LEU A 8 27.54 22.00 33.62
CA LEU A 8 27.26 22.19 32.20
C LEU A 8 26.67 20.92 31.55
N VAL A 9 27.18 19.74 31.92
CA VAL A 9 26.63 18.46 31.43
C VAL A 9 25.21 18.23 31.96
N MET A 10 24.95 18.55 33.23
CA MET A 10 23.62 18.40 33.84
C MET A 10 22.57 19.30 33.15
N GLY A 11 22.94 20.52 32.76
CA GLY A 11 22.03 21.43 32.06
C GLY A 11 21.62 20.95 30.67
N VAL A 12 22.55 20.36 29.92
CA VAL A 12 22.29 19.83 28.56
C VAL A 12 21.33 18.64 28.60
N VAL A 13 21.45 17.78 29.61
CA VAL A 13 20.57 16.61 29.77
C VAL A 13 19.11 17.01 30.01
N MET A 14 18.86 18.08 30.77
CA MET A 14 17.48 18.53 31.03
C MET A 14 16.77 19.06 29.78
N VAL A 15 17.50 19.67 28.83
CA VAL A 15 16.91 20.17 27.58
C VAL A 15 16.50 19.02 26.65
N LEU A 16 17.26 17.92 26.65
CA LEU A 16 16.98 16.76 25.82
C LEU A 16 15.71 15.99 26.25
N VAL A 17 15.39 15.98 27.55
CA VAL A 17 14.21 15.28 28.07
C VAL A 17 12.91 16.05 27.78
N GLY A 18 12.97 17.38 27.65
CA GLY A 18 11.80 18.21 27.35
C GLY A 18 11.29 18.13 25.90
N ALA A 19 12.08 17.56 24.98
CA ALA A 19 11.71 17.48 23.57
C ALA A 19 10.78 16.30 23.23
N CYS A 20 10.56 15.38 24.17
CA CYS A 20 9.68 14.22 23.99
C CYS A 20 8.29 14.49 24.61
N GLY A 21 7.54 15.42 24.03
CA GLY A 21 6.14 15.68 24.40
C GLY A 21 5.16 14.68 23.75
N PRO A 22 3.94 14.52 24.30
CA PRO A 22 2.95 13.59 23.78
C PRO A 22 2.50 13.98 22.36
N ALA A 23 2.63 13.05 21.42
CA ALA A 23 2.16 13.21 20.05
C ALA A 23 0.62 13.28 20.02
N ALA A 24 0.08 14.26 19.31
CA ALA A 24 -1.36 14.44 19.15
C ALA A 24 -2.00 13.24 18.44
N THR A 25 -3.03 12.66 19.05
CA THR A 25 -3.81 11.56 18.50
C THR A 25 -4.73 12.06 17.37
N PRO A 26 -4.71 11.48 16.17
CA PRO A 26 -5.60 11.88 15.08
C PRO A 26 -7.06 11.47 15.34
N GLU A 27 -7.99 12.35 14.98
CA GLU A 27 -9.44 12.11 15.09
C GLU A 27 -9.95 11.19 13.96
N PRO A 28 -10.95 10.33 14.22
CA PRO A 28 -11.48 9.41 13.22
C PRO A 28 -12.37 10.12 12.18
N VAL A 29 -12.13 9.85 10.90
CA VAL A 29 -12.94 10.33 9.77
C VAL A 29 -14.09 9.35 9.51
N VAL A 30 -15.33 9.83 9.56
CA VAL A 30 -16.55 9.06 9.27
C VAL A 30 -16.95 9.28 7.80
N VAL A 31 -17.07 8.21 7.02
CA VAL A 31 -17.53 8.26 5.62
C VAL A 31 -18.97 7.73 5.55
N GLU A 32 -19.91 8.60 5.18
CA GLU A 32 -21.32 8.25 5.01
C GLU A 32 -21.56 7.52 3.68
N LYS A 33 -22.31 6.41 3.74
CA LYS A 33 -22.60 5.54 2.60
C LYS A 33 -23.94 5.96 1.98
N THR A 34 -23.92 6.48 0.76
CA THR A 34 -25.15 6.82 0.01
C THR A 34 -25.76 5.56 -0.60
N VAL A 35 -27.03 5.30 -0.29
CA VAL A 35 -27.83 4.19 -0.84
C VAL A 35 -28.65 4.73 -2.01
N VAL A 36 -28.48 4.14 -3.19
CA VAL A 36 -29.27 4.48 -4.39
C VAL A 36 -30.48 3.54 -4.46
N VAL A 37 -31.68 4.12 -4.47
CA VAL A 37 -32.95 3.40 -4.61
C VAL A 37 -33.31 3.35 -6.08
N GLU A 38 -33.41 2.15 -6.65
CA GLU A 38 -33.88 1.95 -8.03
C GLU A 38 -35.41 1.98 -8.08
N LYS A 39 -35.94 2.78 -9.00
CA LYS A 39 -37.37 3.00 -9.23
C LYS A 39 -37.84 2.07 -10.34
N GLU A 40 -38.66 1.08 -10.02
CA GLU A 40 -39.32 0.22 -11.00
C GLU A 40 -40.34 1.01 -11.83
N VAL A 41 -40.30 0.85 -13.15
CA VAL A 41 -41.29 1.39 -14.09
C VAL A 41 -41.90 0.21 -14.83
N GLU A 42 -43.13 -0.16 -14.47
CA GLU A 42 -43.95 -1.10 -15.22
C GLU A 42 -44.57 -0.39 -16.44
N VAL A 43 -44.26 -0.85 -17.66
CA VAL A 43 -44.95 -0.40 -18.88
C VAL A 43 -45.62 -1.58 -19.57
N THR A 44 -46.93 -1.56 -19.42
CA THR A 44 -48.02 -2.18 -20.19
C THR A 44 -47.71 -2.70 -21.60
N LYS A 45 -47.82 -4.04 -21.75
CA LYS A 45 -48.61 -4.81 -22.74
C LYS A 45 -48.89 -4.16 -24.11
N VAL A 46 -48.23 -4.62 -25.17
CA VAL A 46 -48.63 -4.42 -26.58
C VAL A 46 -48.38 -5.69 -27.42
N VAL A 47 -49.50 -6.30 -27.84
CA VAL A 47 -49.81 -6.98 -29.12
C VAL A 47 -48.84 -8.04 -29.66
N GLU A 48 -49.34 -9.28 -29.70
CA GLU A 48 -48.76 -10.42 -30.41
C GLU A 48 -48.82 -10.19 -31.92
N VAL A 49 -47.64 -10.04 -32.55
CA VAL A 49 -47.46 -10.17 -33.99
C VAL A 49 -46.56 -11.39 -34.18
N GLU A 50 -47.16 -12.55 -34.48
CA GLU A 50 -46.42 -13.75 -34.86
C GLU A 50 -45.82 -13.55 -36.25
N LYS A 51 -44.60 -13.03 -36.28
CA LYS A 51 -43.72 -13.05 -37.44
C LYS A 51 -42.69 -14.13 -37.18
N GLU A 52 -42.86 -15.29 -37.80
CA GLU A 52 -41.84 -16.34 -37.82
C GLU A 52 -40.60 -15.80 -38.54
N VAL A 53 -39.68 -15.23 -37.76
CA VAL A 53 -38.33 -14.90 -38.19
C VAL A 53 -37.50 -16.12 -37.88
N GLU A 54 -37.10 -16.87 -38.91
CA GLU A 54 -36.04 -17.87 -38.79
C GLU A 54 -34.74 -17.12 -38.45
N VAL A 55 -34.49 -16.94 -37.15
CA VAL A 55 -33.24 -16.40 -36.63
C VAL A 55 -32.21 -17.51 -36.77
N VAL A 56 -31.46 -17.50 -37.88
CA VAL A 56 -30.26 -18.30 -38.02
C VAL A 56 -29.22 -17.73 -37.05
N VAL A 57 -29.19 -18.26 -35.83
CA VAL A 57 -28.17 -17.91 -34.83
C VAL A 57 -26.86 -18.55 -35.29
N THR A 58 -26.11 -17.84 -36.14
CA THR A 58 -24.71 -18.18 -36.38
C THR A 58 -23.97 -17.90 -35.08
N ALA A 59 -23.54 -18.96 -34.38
CA ALA A 59 -22.73 -18.81 -33.19
C ALA A 59 -21.48 -17.99 -33.53
N THR A 60 -21.35 -16.81 -32.91
CA THR A 60 -20.10 -16.07 -32.90
C THR A 60 -19.03 -16.99 -32.32
N PRO A 61 -17.89 -17.21 -32.99
CA PRO A 61 -16.84 -18.06 -32.45
C PRO A 61 -16.43 -17.55 -31.07
N GLU A 62 -16.35 -18.46 -30.11
CA GLU A 62 -15.94 -18.14 -28.75
C GLU A 62 -14.58 -17.42 -28.80
N PRO A 63 -14.42 -16.26 -28.13
CA PRO A 63 -13.16 -15.55 -28.14
C PRO A 63 -12.05 -16.51 -27.71
N ALA A 64 -11.00 -16.61 -28.54
CA ALA A 64 -9.87 -17.47 -28.25
C ALA A 64 -9.38 -17.20 -26.82
N PRO A 65 -9.10 -18.23 -26.01
CA PRO A 65 -8.72 -18.05 -24.62
C PRO A 65 -7.53 -17.10 -24.56
N THR A 66 -7.74 -15.93 -23.98
CA THR A 66 -6.67 -14.98 -23.69
C THR A 66 -5.69 -15.73 -22.81
N LYS A 67 -4.52 -16.07 -23.34
CA LYS A 67 -3.45 -16.68 -22.56
C LYS A 67 -3.08 -15.67 -21.49
N VAL A 68 -3.60 -15.87 -20.28
CA VAL A 68 -3.18 -15.11 -19.10
C VAL A 68 -1.75 -15.56 -18.84
N GLU A 69 -0.79 -14.81 -19.39
CA GLU A 69 0.60 -15.01 -19.06
C GLU A 69 0.73 -14.75 -17.56
N GLY A 70 1.08 -15.80 -16.81
CA GLY A 70 1.36 -15.69 -15.39
C GLY A 70 2.51 -14.70 -15.13
N PRO A 71 2.80 -14.38 -13.86
CA PRO A 71 3.88 -13.47 -13.53
C PRO A 71 5.18 -13.95 -14.17
N LYS A 72 5.85 -13.06 -14.91
CA LYS A 72 7.16 -13.35 -15.49
C LYS A 72 8.11 -13.70 -14.35
N ARG A 73 8.71 -14.89 -14.43
CA ARG A 73 9.68 -15.37 -13.43
C ARG A 73 11.09 -15.10 -13.93
N GLY A 74 11.95 -14.68 -13.01
CA GLY A 74 13.35 -14.38 -13.29
C GLY A 74 13.57 -12.97 -13.86
N GLY A 75 14.84 -12.59 -13.95
CA GLY A 75 15.29 -11.24 -14.33
C GLY A 75 16.18 -10.61 -13.27
N THR A 76 16.78 -9.48 -13.61
CA THR A 76 17.60 -8.67 -12.70
C THR A 76 16.93 -7.33 -12.51
N LEU A 77 16.58 -7.00 -11.26
CA LEU A 77 16.09 -5.68 -10.89
C LEU A 77 17.29 -4.80 -10.54
N HIS A 78 17.48 -3.71 -11.26
CA HIS A 78 18.47 -2.68 -10.93
C HIS A 78 17.78 -1.56 -10.15
N VAL A 79 18.21 -1.34 -8.91
CA VAL A 79 17.69 -0.29 -8.03
C VAL A 79 18.82 0.70 -7.73
N SER A 80 18.51 2.00 -7.86
CA SER A 80 19.46 3.08 -7.58
C SER A 80 19.15 3.73 -6.25
N PHE A 81 20.18 4.00 -5.45
CA PHE A 81 20.09 4.74 -4.20
C PHE A 81 20.82 6.07 -4.32
N ALA A 82 20.34 7.08 -3.60
CA ALA A 82 20.98 8.40 -3.56
C ALA A 82 22.32 8.37 -2.80
N GLU A 83 22.44 7.49 -1.80
CA GLU A 83 23.64 7.31 -0.98
C GLU A 83 23.91 5.81 -0.78
N TRP A 84 25.17 5.46 -0.54
CA TRP A 84 25.55 4.11 -0.16
C TRP A 84 25.16 3.84 1.30
N PRO A 85 24.61 2.65 1.64
CA PRO A 85 24.28 2.34 3.02
C PRO A 85 25.52 2.39 3.91
N LYS A 86 25.39 3.05 5.07
CA LYS A 86 26.50 3.24 6.01
C LYS A 86 26.96 1.90 6.60
N ASN A 87 26.03 0.98 6.82
CA ASN A 87 26.33 -0.40 7.17
C ASN A 87 25.16 -1.35 6.80
N LEU A 88 25.42 -2.66 6.83
CA LEU A 88 24.41 -3.70 6.60
C LEU A 88 24.00 -4.41 7.90
N HIS A 89 24.35 -3.84 9.05
CA HIS A 89 24.08 -4.41 10.35
C HIS A 89 22.86 -3.73 10.96
N ASN A 90 21.72 -4.41 10.96
CA ASN A 90 20.43 -3.89 11.43
C ASN A 90 20.43 -3.20 12.81
N GLN A 91 21.31 -3.59 13.74
CA GLN A 91 21.39 -2.94 15.05
C GLN A 91 22.15 -1.61 15.07
N ILE A 92 22.92 -1.31 14.02
CA ILE A 92 23.84 -0.16 13.96
C ILE A 92 23.47 0.76 12.79
N ASP A 93 22.72 0.25 11.81
CA ASP A 93 22.22 1.07 10.72
C ASP A 93 21.09 1.97 11.18
N SER A 94 21.25 3.26 10.95
CA SER A 94 20.21 4.26 11.22
C SER A 94 19.69 4.91 9.93
N GLY A 95 20.13 4.45 8.76
CA GLY A 95 19.75 5.00 7.45
C GLY A 95 18.57 4.25 6.82
N THR A 96 17.78 4.95 6.00
CA THR A 96 16.66 4.36 5.25
C THR A 96 17.11 3.48 4.08
N GLU A 97 18.28 3.78 3.52
CA GLU A 97 18.84 3.10 2.35
C GLU A 97 19.28 1.67 2.70
N GLY A 98 19.92 1.51 3.86
CA GLY A 98 20.35 0.19 4.32
C GLY A 98 19.20 -0.68 4.79
N VAL A 99 18.08 -0.09 5.26
CA VAL A 99 16.86 -0.83 5.56
C VAL A 99 16.33 -1.55 4.31
N TYR A 100 16.28 -0.88 3.16
CA TYR A 100 15.80 -1.52 1.92
C TYR A 100 16.62 -2.75 1.55
N VAL A 101 17.94 -2.67 1.64
CA VAL A 101 18.82 -3.82 1.36
C VAL A 101 18.64 -4.90 2.42
N GLN A 102 18.55 -4.51 3.70
CA GLN A 102 18.45 -5.45 4.81
C GLN A 102 17.15 -6.25 4.81
N VAL A 103 16.00 -5.66 4.47
CA VAL A 103 14.71 -6.38 4.39
C VAL A 103 14.68 -7.42 3.26
N ASN A 104 15.54 -7.26 2.25
CA ASN A 104 15.69 -8.24 1.17
C ASN A 104 16.76 -9.30 1.47
N MET A 105 17.58 -9.11 2.52
CA MET A 105 18.65 -10.03 2.92
C MET A 105 18.33 -10.81 4.20
N ARG A 106 17.40 -10.32 5.03
CA ARG A 106 17.10 -10.85 6.35
C ARG A 106 15.59 -10.94 6.54
N ASP A 107 15.15 -12.02 7.17
CA ASP A 107 13.76 -12.17 7.60
C ASP A 107 13.58 -11.68 9.03
N ALA A 108 12.53 -10.89 9.26
CA ALA A 108 12.10 -10.49 10.59
C ALA A 108 11.03 -11.46 11.13
N LEU A 109 10.79 -11.41 12.43
CA LEU A 109 9.71 -12.18 13.07
C LEU A 109 8.33 -11.72 12.59
N LEU A 110 8.19 -10.42 12.32
CA LEU A 110 7.00 -9.80 11.76
C LEU A 110 7.44 -9.01 10.54
N ASN A 111 6.86 -9.32 9.39
CA ASN A 111 6.95 -8.51 8.18
C ASN A 111 5.61 -7.81 7.97
N ILE A 112 5.66 -6.58 7.49
CA ILE A 112 4.46 -5.86 7.09
C ILE A 112 4.12 -6.33 5.69
N ASP A 113 3.00 -7.02 5.53
CA ASP A 113 2.49 -7.41 4.21
C ASP A 113 2.12 -6.14 3.42
N ALA A 114 2.47 -6.15 2.12
CA ALA A 114 2.21 -5.07 1.19
C ALA A 114 0.75 -5.04 0.70
#